data_AF-A0A4Y9SCS7-F1
#
_entry.id   AF-A0A4Y9SCS7-F1
#
_cell.length_a   1.000
_cell.length_b   1.000
_cell.length_c   1.000
_cell.angle_alpha   90.00
_cell.angle_beta   90.00
_cell.angle_gamma   90.00
#
_symmetry.space_group_name_H-M   'P 1'
#
loop_
_entity.id
_entity.type
_entity.pdbx_description
1 polymer ?
#
loop_
_entity_poly.entity_id
_entity_poly.type
_entity_poly.pdbx_seq_one_letter_code
_entity_poly.pdbx_strand_id
1 'polypeptide(L)'
;MTVLGSIFISMASYLDPMLFFTLNDAVSKATRPELLAFGVVDQHIDDQRAAVAALPYARQVRYVHVHPQDTLGVSWARHTAFSLYDGETFLLQVDSHTLFEPGWDERLRAQHAQLRERSAKPVISTYPYRFDMVDGVPQYTPSEGKTALVLRPHPEKALSADDAVLRFMGWHLFASEPVMGCHVSAGFLFAAGQFVEEVPYDPYLYFHGEEQSLAVRAFTRGWDIYHPLYTPLYHLYKTEGTPYATHHWHGETDARRAFQSTYLTERAKQRLNRLLMGDGLPGSAFGLGTARTMEQYRELSGIDYRRQTITDPWGGQLI
;
A
#
# COMPACT_ATOMS: atom_id res chain seq x y z
N MET A 1 7.81 -25.96 -1.33
CA MET A 1 8.62 -25.56 -2.50
C MET A 1 8.29 -24.12 -2.82
N THR A 2 9.28 -23.22 -2.85
CA THR A 2 9.07 -21.80 -3.21
C THR A 2 8.65 -21.72 -4.67
N VAL A 3 7.51 -21.10 -4.97
CA VAL A 3 7.07 -20.90 -6.37
C VAL A 3 8.01 -19.88 -7.01
N LEU A 4 8.78 -20.34 -8.01
CA LEU A 4 9.49 -19.46 -8.94
C LEU A 4 8.45 -18.70 -9.77
N GLY A 5 8.56 -17.38 -9.86
CA GLY A 5 7.65 -16.54 -10.62
C GLY A 5 8.17 -15.12 -10.73
N SER A 6 7.59 -14.25 -11.55
CA SER A 6 7.97 -12.82 -11.59
C SER A 6 7.32 -12.03 -10.45
N ILE A 7 7.92 -10.92 -10.02
CA ILE A 7 7.30 -9.93 -9.12
C ILE A 7 7.12 -8.63 -9.89
N PHE A 8 5.87 -8.19 -10.00
CA PHE A 8 5.53 -6.84 -10.43
C PHE A 8 5.62 -5.89 -9.23
N ILE A 9 6.51 -4.92 -9.30
CA ILE A 9 6.75 -3.89 -8.29
C ILE A 9 6.05 -2.62 -8.74
N SER A 10 4.94 -2.30 -8.09
CA SER A 10 4.12 -1.11 -8.36
C SER A 10 4.60 0.07 -7.52
N MET A 11 5.00 1.16 -8.18
CA MET A 11 5.55 2.36 -7.55
C MET A 11 4.89 3.62 -8.10
N ALA A 12 4.34 4.44 -7.20
CA ALA A 12 3.90 5.79 -7.49
C ALA A 12 4.84 6.78 -6.81
N SER A 13 5.50 7.63 -7.60
CA SER A 13 6.43 8.67 -7.13
C SER A 13 5.80 10.04 -7.37
N TYR A 14 5.88 10.93 -6.40
CA TYR A 14 5.49 12.34 -6.54
C TYR A 14 6.59 13.24 -6.03
N LEU A 15 7.34 13.85 -6.96
CA LEU A 15 8.52 14.67 -6.67
C LEU A 15 9.49 14.02 -5.68
N ASP A 16 9.62 12.70 -5.73
CA ASP A 16 10.39 11.96 -4.74
C ASP A 16 11.84 11.77 -5.22
N PRO A 17 12.84 12.36 -4.53
CA PRO A 17 14.24 12.19 -4.90
C PRO A 17 14.75 10.76 -4.69
N MET A 18 14.04 9.91 -3.94
CA MET A 18 14.46 8.54 -3.62
C MET A 18 14.08 7.51 -4.68
N LEU A 19 13.32 7.87 -5.72
CA LEU A 19 12.82 6.91 -6.72
C LEU A 19 13.93 6.01 -7.28
N PHE A 20 15.03 6.62 -7.75
CA PHE A 20 16.16 5.87 -8.30
C PHE A 20 16.94 5.10 -7.24
N PHE A 21 16.99 5.59 -5.99
CA PHE A 21 17.56 4.83 -4.88
C PHE A 21 16.77 3.53 -4.70
N THR A 22 15.44 3.61 -4.56
CA THR A 22 14.58 2.45 -4.32
C THR A 22 14.62 1.44 -5.48
N LEU A 23 14.62 1.91 -6.74
CA LEU A 23 14.76 1.02 -7.90
C LEU A 23 16.09 0.24 -7.86
N ASN A 24 17.21 0.94 -7.64
CA ASN A 24 18.52 0.29 -7.59
C ASN A 24 18.70 -0.61 -6.37
N ASP A 25 18.14 -0.22 -5.23
CA ASP A 25 18.21 -0.99 -3.99
C ASP A 25 17.42 -2.30 -4.11
N ALA A 26 16.22 -2.25 -4.70
CA ALA A 26 15.41 -3.43 -4.99
C ALA A 26 16.16 -4.44 -5.88
N VAL A 27 16.75 -3.97 -6.98
CA VAL A 27 17.47 -4.84 -7.93
C VAL A 27 18.76 -5.38 -7.33
N SER A 28 19.60 -4.53 -6.74
CA SER A 28 20.94 -4.94 -6.27
C SER A 28 20.89 -5.94 -5.11
N LYS A 29 19.80 -5.96 -4.34
CA LYS A 29 19.62 -6.84 -3.19
C LYS A 29 18.66 -8.01 -3.43
N ALA A 30 18.03 -8.10 -4.61
CA ALA A 30 17.23 -9.27 -4.96
C ALA A 30 18.13 -10.49 -5.24
N THR A 31 17.65 -11.67 -4.89
CA THR A 31 18.30 -12.94 -5.24
C THR A 31 18.10 -13.28 -6.72
N ARG A 32 16.94 -12.92 -7.27
CA ARG A 32 16.54 -13.13 -8.67
C ARG A 32 16.15 -11.80 -9.32
N PRO A 33 17.11 -10.85 -9.49
CA PRO A 33 16.81 -9.54 -10.06
C PRO A 33 16.19 -9.62 -11.47
N GLU A 34 16.49 -10.67 -12.23
CA GLU A 34 15.95 -10.93 -13.56
C GLU A 34 14.44 -11.23 -13.58
N LEU A 35 13.84 -11.57 -12.43
CA LEU A 35 12.42 -11.87 -12.28
C LEU A 35 11.61 -10.66 -11.79
N LEU A 36 12.23 -9.49 -11.69
CA LEU A 36 11.53 -8.26 -11.30
C LEU A 36 11.00 -7.53 -12.53
N ALA A 37 9.79 -7.00 -12.42
CA ALA A 37 9.23 -6.02 -13.36
C ALA A 37 8.75 -4.82 -12.54
N PHE A 38 8.97 -3.60 -13.03
CA PHE A 38 8.61 -2.37 -12.33
C PHE A 38 7.53 -1.63 -13.11
N GLY A 39 6.44 -1.28 -12.45
CA GLY A 39 5.47 -0.30 -12.93
C GLY A 39 5.72 1.02 -12.20
N VAL A 40 6.28 2.00 -12.91
CA VAL A 40 6.67 3.28 -12.33
C VAL A 40 5.81 4.39 -12.90
N VAL A 41 5.05 5.04 -12.01
CA VAL A 41 4.36 6.30 -12.31
C VAL A 41 5.13 7.41 -11.62
N ASP A 42 5.88 8.18 -12.41
CA ASP A 42 6.75 9.23 -11.94
C ASP A 42 6.11 10.60 -12.19
N GLN A 43 5.63 11.21 -11.11
CA GLN A 43 5.03 12.53 -11.12
C GLN A 43 6.11 13.57 -10.83
N HIS A 44 6.87 13.91 -11.86
CA HIS A 44 8.06 14.76 -11.77
C HIS A 44 7.99 15.92 -12.77
N ILE A 45 8.61 17.07 -12.45
CA ILE A 45 8.62 18.26 -13.32
C ILE A 45 9.20 17.89 -14.70
N ASP A 46 10.37 17.26 -14.69
CA ASP A 46 11.05 16.76 -15.89
C ASP A 46 10.72 15.28 -16.14
N ASP A 47 10.61 14.89 -17.42
CA ASP A 47 10.55 13.48 -17.83
C ASP A 47 11.91 12.80 -17.61
N GLN A 48 11.96 11.82 -16.71
CA GLN A 48 13.18 11.09 -16.34
C GLN A 48 13.45 9.86 -17.22
N ARG A 49 12.73 9.67 -18.34
CA ARG A 49 12.85 8.50 -19.23
C ARG A 49 14.25 8.21 -19.72
N ALA A 50 15.07 9.24 -19.97
CA ALA A 50 16.46 9.06 -20.38
C ALA A 50 17.30 8.42 -19.26
N ALA A 51 17.10 8.83 -18.01
CA ALA A 51 17.76 8.23 -16.86
C ALA A 51 17.29 6.78 -16.63
N VAL A 52 15.98 6.51 -16.78
CA VAL A 52 15.44 5.15 -16.74
C VAL A 52 16.05 4.27 -17.84
N ALA A 53 16.17 4.78 -19.07
CA ALA A 53 16.75 4.05 -20.20
C ALA A 53 18.24 3.72 -20.02
N ALA A 54 18.95 4.48 -19.18
CA ALA A 54 20.35 4.24 -18.84
C ALA A 54 20.55 3.16 -17.77
N LEU A 55 19.49 2.71 -17.09
CA LEU A 55 19.58 1.64 -16.09
C LEU A 55 19.94 0.31 -16.77
N PRO A 56 20.80 -0.53 -16.15
CA PRO A 56 21.16 -1.83 -16.73
C PRO A 56 19.98 -2.79 -16.85
N TYR A 57 18.90 -2.54 -16.10
CA TYR A 57 17.65 -3.29 -16.10
C TYR A 57 16.49 -2.48 -16.72
N ALA A 58 16.76 -1.48 -17.57
CA ALA A 58 15.73 -0.62 -18.16
C ALA A 58 14.58 -1.39 -18.84
N ARG A 59 14.86 -2.57 -19.42
CA ARG A 59 13.85 -3.44 -20.04
C ARG A 59 12.82 -4.02 -19.06
N GLN A 60 13.12 -4.02 -17.77
CA GLN A 60 12.22 -4.45 -16.70
C GLN A 60 11.35 -3.30 -16.20
N VAL A 61 11.54 -2.05 -16.67
CA VAL A 61 10.83 -0.87 -16.18
C VAL A 61 9.79 -0.39 -17.19
N ARG A 62 8.51 -0.50 -16.82
CA ARG A 62 7.38 0.13 -17.49
C ARG A 62 7.17 1.51 -16.87
N TYR A 63 7.55 2.57 -17.60
CA TYR A 63 7.63 3.94 -17.08
C TYR A 63 6.60 4.89 -17.70
N VAL A 64 5.79 5.50 -16.83
CA VAL A 64 4.83 6.56 -17.15
C VAL A 64 5.27 7.84 -16.44
N HIS A 65 5.51 8.89 -17.24
CA HIS A 65 5.74 10.23 -16.72
C HIS A 65 4.42 11.00 -16.66
N VAL A 66 4.24 11.77 -15.59
CA VAL A 66 3.12 12.67 -15.39
C VAL A 66 3.66 13.98 -14.86
N HIS A 67 3.24 15.11 -15.42
CA HIS A 67 3.61 16.39 -14.82
C HIS A 67 2.92 16.54 -13.44
N PRO A 68 3.59 17.07 -12.38
CA PRO A 68 3.04 17.05 -11.02
C PRO A 68 1.72 17.79 -10.88
N GLN A 69 1.47 18.80 -11.73
CA GLN A 69 0.20 19.54 -11.76
C GLN A 69 -1.00 18.70 -12.24
N ASP A 70 -0.75 17.63 -13.00
CA ASP A 70 -1.80 16.78 -13.54
C ASP A 70 -2.18 15.62 -12.61
N THR A 71 -1.55 15.53 -11.43
CA THR A 71 -1.89 14.51 -10.45
C THR A 71 -3.33 14.63 -9.96
N LEU A 72 -3.99 13.49 -9.82
CA LEU A 72 -5.27 13.36 -9.12
C LEU A 72 -5.11 12.74 -7.72
N GLY A 73 -3.87 12.65 -7.22
CA GLY A 73 -3.52 12.10 -5.91
C GLY A 73 -2.97 10.67 -5.97
N VAL A 74 -2.58 10.16 -4.80
CA VAL A 74 -1.87 8.87 -4.67
C VAL A 74 -2.70 7.69 -5.16
N SER A 75 -4.02 7.69 -4.92
CA SER A 75 -4.87 6.58 -5.34
C SER A 75 -4.97 6.46 -6.86
N TRP A 76 -5.06 7.61 -7.55
CA TRP A 76 -5.00 7.65 -9.02
C TRP A 76 -3.63 7.21 -9.55
N ALA A 77 -2.54 7.67 -8.94
CA ALA A 77 -1.19 7.28 -9.37
C ALA A 77 -0.96 5.77 -9.18
N ARG A 78 -1.40 5.18 -8.06
CA ARG A 78 -1.34 3.73 -7.83
C ARG A 78 -2.27 2.94 -8.76
N HIS A 79 -3.44 3.47 -9.11
CA HIS A 79 -4.28 2.89 -10.16
C HIS A 79 -3.56 2.84 -11.51
N THR A 80 -2.91 3.93 -11.90
CA THR A 80 -2.09 4.00 -13.12
C THR A 80 -0.89 3.06 -13.05
N ALA A 81 -0.28 2.86 -11.87
CA ALA A 81 0.78 1.87 -11.71
C ALA A 81 0.24 0.44 -11.87
N PHE A 82 -0.93 0.15 -11.30
CA PHE A 82 -1.60 -1.15 -11.46
C PHE A 82 -1.96 -1.46 -12.91
N SER A 83 -2.27 -0.48 -13.75
CA SER A 83 -2.54 -0.71 -15.18
C SER A 83 -1.30 -1.12 -15.98
N LEU A 84 -0.10 -1.03 -15.38
CA LEU A 84 1.15 -1.51 -15.96
C LEU A 84 1.45 -2.97 -15.62
N TYR A 85 0.60 -3.64 -14.84
CA TYR A 85 0.69 -5.08 -14.58
C TYR A 85 0.41 -5.88 -15.87
N ASP A 86 1.11 -7.00 -16.05
CA ASP A 86 1.08 -7.79 -17.29
C ASP A 86 1.14 -9.31 -17.00
N GLY A 87 0.45 -9.72 -15.94
CA GLY A 87 0.35 -11.14 -15.57
C GLY A 87 1.51 -11.68 -14.75
N GLU A 88 2.33 -10.83 -14.12
CA GLU A 88 3.38 -11.30 -13.21
C GLU A 88 2.81 -12.15 -12.07
N THR A 89 3.59 -13.13 -11.60
CA THR A 89 3.10 -14.11 -10.61
C THR A 89 2.74 -13.47 -9.27
N PHE A 90 3.49 -12.45 -8.86
CA PHE A 90 3.30 -11.74 -7.60
C PHE A 90 3.21 -10.24 -7.83
N LEU A 91 2.48 -9.57 -6.95
CA LEU A 91 2.45 -8.13 -6.78
C LEU A 91 3.29 -7.77 -5.55
N LEU A 92 4.13 -6.75 -5.68
CA LEU A 92 4.68 -5.97 -4.58
C LEU A 92 4.31 -4.50 -4.80
N GLN A 93 3.51 -3.90 -3.94
CA GLN A 93 3.33 -2.45 -3.89
C GLN A 93 4.21 -1.85 -2.80
N VAL A 94 4.96 -0.81 -3.16
CA VAL A 94 5.80 -0.03 -2.24
C VAL A 94 5.73 1.46 -2.55
N ASP A 95 6.10 2.28 -1.58
CA ASP A 95 6.36 3.70 -1.81
C ASP A 95 7.73 3.90 -2.50
N SER A 96 7.94 5.06 -3.12
CA SER A 96 9.16 5.37 -3.90
C SER A 96 10.40 5.71 -3.08
N HIS A 97 10.31 5.61 -1.75
CA HIS A 97 11.37 5.82 -0.77
C HIS A 97 11.47 4.62 0.18
N THR A 98 11.63 3.46 -0.43
CA THR A 98 11.78 2.16 0.25
C THR A 98 13.21 1.64 0.14
N LEU A 99 13.69 1.02 1.22
CA LEU A 99 14.93 0.26 1.29
C LEU A 99 14.62 -1.23 1.45
N PHE A 100 15.41 -2.08 0.83
CA PHE A 100 15.28 -3.53 0.88
C PHE A 100 16.46 -4.19 1.60
N GLU A 101 16.22 -5.40 2.11
CA GLU A 101 17.29 -6.28 2.58
C GLU A 101 17.83 -7.20 1.49
N PRO A 102 19.06 -7.71 1.63
CA PRO A 102 19.55 -8.81 0.79
C PRO A 102 18.62 -10.04 0.84
N GLY A 103 18.21 -10.48 -0.35
CA GLY A 103 17.32 -11.61 -0.59
C GLY A 103 15.85 -11.35 -0.24
N TRP A 104 15.41 -10.09 -0.24
CA TRP A 104 14.03 -9.71 0.10
C TRP A 104 12.97 -10.45 -0.73
N ASP A 105 13.26 -10.70 -2.01
CA ASP A 105 12.36 -11.31 -2.99
C ASP A 105 12.05 -12.77 -2.66
N GLU A 106 13.08 -13.58 -2.40
CA GLU A 106 12.91 -14.97 -1.98
C GLU A 106 12.25 -15.06 -0.61
N ARG A 107 12.56 -14.14 0.31
CA ARG A 107 11.92 -14.07 1.63
C ARG A 107 10.42 -13.81 1.51
N LEU A 108 9.99 -12.83 0.71
CA LEU A 108 8.56 -12.55 0.51
C LEU A 108 7.83 -13.73 -0.15
N ARG A 109 8.43 -14.37 -1.15
CA ARG A 109 7.85 -15.58 -1.77
C ARG A 109 7.73 -16.73 -0.78
N ALA A 110 8.74 -16.94 0.07
CA ALA A 110 8.72 -17.98 1.08
C ALA A 110 7.60 -17.73 2.11
N GLN A 111 7.48 -16.51 2.62
CA GLN A 111 6.39 -16.14 3.53
C GLN A 111 5.01 -16.32 2.88
N HIS A 112 4.86 -15.91 1.61
CA HIS A 112 3.61 -16.10 0.89
C HIS A 112 3.30 -17.59 0.66
N ALA A 113 4.30 -18.40 0.29
CA ALA A 113 4.13 -19.84 0.09
C ALA A 113 3.68 -20.54 1.39
N GLN A 114 4.24 -20.16 2.55
CA GLN A 114 3.80 -20.66 3.85
C GLN A 114 2.34 -20.27 4.13
N LEU A 115 1.96 -19.02 3.87
CA LEU A 115 0.58 -18.58 4.06
C LEU A 115 -0.42 -19.28 3.13
N ARG A 116 0.02 -19.74 1.95
CA ARG A 116 -0.84 -20.50 1.02
C ARG A 116 -1.29 -21.85 1.57
N GLU A 117 -0.61 -22.39 2.58
CA GLU A 117 -1.04 -23.60 3.31
C GLU A 117 -2.31 -23.35 4.17
N ARG A 118 -2.60 -22.08 4.50
CA ARG A 118 -3.72 -21.67 5.37
C ARG A 118 -4.78 -20.82 4.65
N SER A 119 -4.39 -20.06 3.64
CA SER A 119 -5.27 -19.16 2.90
C SER A 119 -5.16 -19.36 1.39
N ALA A 120 -6.30 -19.36 0.71
CA ALA A 120 -6.37 -19.43 -0.75
C ALA A 120 -5.73 -18.19 -1.42
N LYS A 121 -5.85 -17.03 -0.77
CA LYS A 121 -5.54 -15.70 -1.31
C LYS A 121 -4.90 -14.82 -0.23
N PRO A 122 -3.68 -15.16 0.25
CA PRO A 122 -3.02 -14.38 1.29
C PRO A 122 -2.46 -13.08 0.71
N VAL A 123 -2.55 -12.03 1.52
CA VAL A 123 -1.90 -10.73 1.32
C VAL A 123 -1.00 -10.50 2.52
N ILE A 124 0.28 -10.21 2.30
CA ILE A 124 1.22 -9.81 3.33
C ILE A 124 1.30 -8.30 3.33
N SER A 125 0.97 -7.67 4.46
CA SER A 125 1.02 -6.21 4.56
C SER A 125 1.14 -5.78 6.01
N THR A 126 1.94 -4.75 6.26
CA THR A 126 2.02 -4.01 7.53
C THR A 126 2.75 -2.69 7.27
N TYR A 127 2.79 -1.76 8.23
CA TYR A 127 3.65 -0.59 8.10
C TYR A 127 5.12 -1.03 8.09
N PRO A 128 5.91 -0.69 7.05
CA PRO A 128 7.34 -0.95 7.08
C PRO A 128 8.02 -0.26 8.25
N TYR A 129 9.08 -0.85 8.78
CA TYR A 129 9.91 -0.17 9.77
C TYR A 129 10.66 1.00 9.15
N ARG A 130 11.11 1.93 10.00
CA ARG A 130 11.86 3.11 9.58
C ARG A 130 13.27 2.74 9.13
N PHE A 131 13.74 3.41 8.08
CA PHE A 131 15.17 3.66 7.87
C PHE A 131 15.41 5.17 7.78
N ASP A 132 16.65 5.57 8.00
CA ASP A 132 17.11 6.96 7.93
C ASP A 132 18.28 7.08 6.95
N MET A 133 18.44 8.25 6.34
CA MET A 133 19.62 8.59 5.55
C MET A 133 20.55 9.45 6.40
N VAL A 134 21.71 8.92 6.77
CA VAL A 134 22.74 9.62 7.56
C VAL A 134 23.97 9.77 6.67
N ASP A 135 24.32 11.02 6.34
CA ASP A 135 25.43 11.36 5.43
C ASP A 135 25.36 10.62 4.08
N GLY A 136 24.14 10.44 3.55
CA GLY A 136 23.90 9.74 2.29
C GLY A 136 23.93 8.21 2.39
N VAL A 137 24.11 7.66 3.58
CA VAL A 137 24.12 6.21 3.84
C VAL A 137 22.82 5.80 4.55
N PRO A 138 22.11 4.77 4.07
CA PRO A 138 20.92 4.30 4.76
C PRO A 138 21.27 3.54 6.06
N GLN A 139 20.54 3.83 7.12
CA GLN A 139 20.63 3.16 8.43
C GLN A 139 19.25 2.62 8.83
N TYR A 140 19.20 1.37 9.29
CA TYR A 140 17.98 0.72 9.76
C TYR A 140 18.32 -0.36 10.79
N THR A 141 17.33 -0.73 11.60
CA THR A 141 17.46 -1.84 12.56
C THR A 141 16.62 -3.02 12.06
N PRO A 142 17.25 -4.16 11.75
CA PRO A 142 16.51 -5.35 11.34
C PRO A 142 15.49 -5.81 12.38
N SER A 143 14.30 -6.23 11.93
CA SER A 143 13.33 -6.87 12.82
C SER A 143 13.87 -8.21 13.32
N GLU A 144 13.72 -8.48 14.62
CA GLU A 144 14.09 -9.77 15.21
C GLU A 144 13.12 -10.91 14.86
N GLY A 145 12.00 -10.63 14.17
CA GLY A 145 11.03 -11.66 13.79
C GLY A 145 10.17 -12.19 14.95
N LYS A 146 10.13 -11.47 16.08
CA LYS A 146 9.45 -11.91 17.32
C LYS A 146 8.06 -11.30 17.53
N THR A 147 7.71 -10.29 16.74
CA THR A 147 6.43 -9.58 16.84
C THR A 147 5.86 -9.34 15.46
N ALA A 148 4.53 -9.34 15.35
CA ALA A 148 3.83 -8.80 14.20
C ALA A 148 3.36 -7.38 14.53
N LEU A 149 3.63 -6.43 13.64
CA LEU A 149 3.05 -5.09 13.74
C LEU A 149 1.61 -5.14 13.18
N VAL A 150 0.62 -5.23 14.06
CA VAL A 150 -0.79 -5.35 13.68
C VAL A 150 -1.44 -3.98 13.51
N LEU A 151 -2.18 -3.79 12.42
CA LEU A 151 -2.80 -2.50 12.11
C LEU A 151 -4.21 -2.40 12.69
N ARG A 152 -4.47 -1.35 13.48
CA ARG A 152 -5.76 -1.13 14.17
C ARG A 152 -6.21 0.33 14.08
N PRO A 153 -7.53 0.59 14.13
CA PRO A 153 -8.05 1.95 14.22
C PRO A 153 -7.44 2.71 15.39
N HIS A 154 -7.08 3.96 15.13
CA HIS A 154 -6.61 4.90 16.14
C HIS A 154 -7.77 5.26 17.09
N PRO A 155 -7.59 5.21 18.42
CA PRO A 155 -8.70 5.42 19.37
C PRO A 155 -9.29 6.84 19.32
N GLU A 156 -8.47 7.84 18.96
CA GLU A 156 -8.88 9.24 18.95
C GLU A 156 -9.82 9.64 17.79
N LYS A 157 -9.95 8.83 16.73
CA LYS A 157 -10.84 9.16 15.60
C LYS A 157 -12.05 8.23 15.57
N ALA A 158 -13.22 8.80 15.88
CA ALA A 158 -14.50 8.12 15.73
C ALA A 158 -15.02 8.19 14.29
N LEU A 159 -15.87 7.23 13.93
CA LEU A 159 -16.69 7.29 12.72
C LEU A 159 -17.79 8.35 12.89
N SER A 160 -18.24 8.93 11.78
CA SER A 160 -19.43 9.78 11.74
C SER A 160 -20.21 9.52 10.45
N ALA A 161 -21.47 9.97 10.39
CA ALA A 161 -22.34 9.76 9.22
C ALA A 161 -21.74 10.27 7.90
N ASP A 162 -20.96 11.34 7.96
CA ASP A 162 -20.36 11.98 6.79
C ASP A 162 -18.84 11.77 6.68
N ASP A 163 -18.24 10.96 7.56
CA ASP A 163 -16.81 10.63 7.51
C ASP A 163 -16.51 9.21 8.00
N ALA A 164 -16.33 8.30 7.03
CA ALA A 164 -15.89 6.93 7.25
C ALA A 164 -14.36 6.78 7.34
N VAL A 165 -13.60 7.85 7.17
CA VAL A 165 -12.13 7.80 7.21
C VAL A 165 -11.69 7.56 8.64
N LEU A 166 -10.93 6.50 8.85
CA LEU A 166 -10.24 6.21 10.09
C LEU A 166 -8.74 6.40 9.90
N ARG A 167 -8.05 6.74 10.99
CA ARG A 167 -6.60 6.57 11.05
C ARG A 167 -6.31 5.19 11.60
N PHE A 168 -5.24 4.56 11.13
CA PHE A 168 -4.74 3.31 11.67
C PHE A 168 -3.38 3.54 12.31
N MET A 169 -3.05 2.71 13.27
CA MET A 169 -1.73 2.66 13.92
C MET A 169 -1.27 1.20 14.02
N GLY A 170 0.04 1.00 14.12
CA GLY A 170 0.63 -0.30 14.35
C GLY A 170 0.81 -0.57 15.84
N TRP A 171 0.40 -1.76 16.28
CA TRP A 171 0.67 -2.28 17.62
C TRP A 171 1.54 -3.53 17.52
N HIS A 172 2.56 -3.65 18.35
CA HIS A 172 3.40 -4.84 18.36
C HIS A 172 2.72 -5.95 19.14
N LEU A 173 2.38 -7.05 18.47
CA LEU A 173 1.91 -8.27 19.09
C LEU A 173 3.01 -9.32 19.09
N PHE A 174 3.37 -9.85 20.26
CA PHE A 174 4.19 -11.05 20.34
C PHE A 174 3.44 -12.23 19.74
N ALA A 175 4.00 -12.82 18.69
CA ALA A 175 3.38 -13.91 17.95
C ALA A 175 4.46 -14.85 17.41
N SER A 176 4.12 -16.14 17.30
CA SER A 176 4.96 -17.17 16.69
C SER A 176 4.57 -17.48 15.24
N GLU A 177 3.51 -16.85 14.74
CA GLU A 177 3.03 -16.97 13.37
C GLU A 177 2.50 -15.62 12.85
N PRO A 178 2.41 -15.41 11.52
CA PRO A 178 1.76 -14.24 10.95
C PRO A 178 0.33 -14.06 11.46
N VAL A 179 -0.04 -12.82 11.77
CA VAL A 179 -1.30 -12.51 12.44
C VAL A 179 -2.31 -12.03 11.41
N MET A 180 -3.54 -12.57 11.46
CA MET A 180 -4.61 -12.12 10.58
C MET A 180 -4.94 -10.65 10.85
N GLY A 181 -4.90 -9.86 9.78
CA GLY A 181 -5.11 -8.41 9.78
C GLY A 181 -6.46 -8.02 9.19
N CYS A 182 -6.94 -6.84 9.56
CA CYS A 182 -8.13 -6.23 8.95
C CYS A 182 -7.78 -5.03 8.06
N HIS A 183 -6.51 -4.68 7.96
CA HIS A 183 -6.06 -3.48 7.26
C HIS A 183 -4.74 -3.72 6.54
N VAL A 184 -4.46 -2.92 5.53
CA VAL A 184 -3.20 -2.96 4.77
C VAL A 184 -2.44 -1.67 4.99
N SER A 185 -1.12 -1.71 4.85
CA SER A 185 -0.34 -0.54 4.49
C SER A 185 -0.19 -0.50 2.98
N ALA A 186 -0.50 0.63 2.37
CA ALA A 186 -0.27 0.78 0.95
C ALA A 186 1.20 1.05 0.60
N GLY A 187 2.05 1.38 1.59
CA GLY A 187 3.50 1.44 1.43
C GLY A 187 4.17 0.06 1.44
N PHE A 188 3.43 -1.01 1.77
CA PHE A 188 3.88 -2.40 1.65
C PHE A 188 2.72 -3.38 1.54
N LEU A 189 2.52 -3.93 0.35
CA LEU A 189 1.58 -5.01 0.09
C LEU A 189 2.21 -6.05 -0.84
N PHE A 190 2.27 -7.30 -0.41
CA PHE A 190 2.73 -8.42 -1.22
C PHE A 190 1.65 -9.50 -1.34
N ALA A 191 1.32 -9.90 -2.56
CA ALA A 191 0.27 -10.87 -2.85
C ALA A 191 0.53 -11.61 -4.17
N ALA A 192 -0.30 -12.60 -4.51
CA ALA A 192 -0.37 -13.08 -5.88
C ALA A 192 -0.77 -11.94 -6.84
N GLY A 193 -0.22 -11.92 -8.05
CA GLY A 193 -0.42 -10.84 -9.02
C GLY A 193 -1.88 -10.63 -9.42
N GLN A 194 -2.70 -11.68 -9.35
CA GLN A 194 -4.16 -11.66 -9.51
C GLN A 194 -4.86 -10.62 -8.61
N PHE A 195 -4.22 -10.20 -7.51
CA PHE A 195 -4.73 -9.12 -6.66
C PHE A 195 -4.99 -7.83 -7.44
N VAL A 196 -4.13 -7.51 -8.42
CA VAL A 196 -4.24 -6.29 -9.24
C VAL A 196 -5.56 -6.25 -10.01
N GLU A 197 -5.94 -7.39 -10.59
CA GLU A 197 -7.14 -7.51 -11.43
C GLU A 197 -8.41 -7.65 -10.57
N GLU A 198 -8.34 -8.42 -9.48
CA GLU A 198 -9.49 -8.66 -8.63
C GLU A 198 -9.82 -7.46 -7.72
N VAL A 199 -8.79 -6.76 -7.22
CA VAL A 199 -8.90 -5.65 -6.28
C VAL A 199 -8.22 -4.39 -6.86
N PRO A 200 -8.68 -3.86 -8.01
CA PRO A 200 -8.00 -2.73 -8.65
C PRO A 200 -8.00 -1.50 -7.75
N TYR A 201 -6.90 -0.74 -7.75
CA TYR A 201 -6.83 0.52 -7.01
C TYR A 201 -7.90 1.50 -7.47
N ASP A 202 -8.57 2.18 -6.54
CA ASP A 202 -9.72 3.04 -6.86
C ASP A 202 -9.28 4.48 -7.18
N PRO A 203 -9.23 4.89 -8.47
CA PRO A 203 -8.62 6.17 -8.86
C PRO A 203 -9.44 7.39 -8.42
N TYR A 204 -10.63 7.19 -7.87
CA TYR A 204 -11.51 8.27 -7.42
C TYR A 204 -11.33 8.62 -5.94
N LEU A 205 -10.58 7.81 -5.18
CA LEU A 205 -10.07 8.19 -3.86
C LEU A 205 -8.86 9.12 -4.02
N TYR A 206 -8.47 9.79 -2.92
CA TYR A 206 -7.44 10.83 -2.98
C TYR A 206 -6.20 10.45 -2.17
N PHE A 207 -6.22 10.64 -0.86
CA PHE A 207 -5.12 10.32 0.06
C PHE A 207 -5.59 9.50 1.26
N HIS A 208 -6.55 10.02 2.03
CA HIS A 208 -7.06 9.29 3.18
C HIS A 208 -8.15 8.27 2.80
N GLY A 209 -8.16 7.13 3.50
CA GLY A 209 -9.17 6.08 3.34
C GLY A 209 -8.97 5.13 2.17
N GLU A 210 -7.94 5.34 1.35
CA GLU A 210 -7.60 4.45 0.25
C GLU A 210 -7.15 3.06 0.75
N GLU A 211 -6.36 3.00 1.84
CA GLU A 211 -5.99 1.73 2.51
C GLU A 211 -7.22 1.01 3.07
N GLN A 212 -8.20 1.76 3.60
CA GLN A 212 -9.46 1.19 4.12
C GLN A 212 -10.28 0.58 2.99
N SER A 213 -10.43 1.32 1.89
CA SER A 213 -11.13 0.84 0.69
C SER A 213 -10.47 -0.44 0.19
N LEU A 214 -9.13 -0.44 0.03
CA LEU A 214 -8.40 -1.59 -0.48
C LEU A 214 -8.54 -2.82 0.44
N ALA A 215 -8.39 -2.64 1.76
CA ALA A 215 -8.50 -3.72 2.73
C ALA A 215 -9.90 -4.36 2.76
N VAL A 216 -10.96 -3.54 2.86
CA VAL A 216 -12.34 -4.03 2.90
C VAL A 216 -12.73 -4.69 1.57
N ARG A 217 -12.31 -4.11 0.45
CA ARG A 217 -12.56 -4.67 -0.89
C ARG A 217 -11.82 -5.98 -1.13
N ALA A 218 -10.59 -6.12 -0.63
CA ALA A 218 -9.84 -7.36 -0.65
C ALA A 218 -10.56 -8.43 0.20
N PHE A 219 -10.91 -8.09 1.44
CA PHE A 219 -11.61 -9.01 2.35
C PHE A 219 -12.93 -9.52 1.76
N THR A 220 -13.78 -8.63 1.27
CA THR A 220 -15.09 -8.98 0.69
C THR A 220 -14.97 -9.77 -0.63
N ARG A 221 -13.80 -9.76 -1.27
CA ARG A 221 -13.44 -10.61 -2.43
C ARG A 221 -12.71 -11.90 -2.05
N GLY A 222 -12.58 -12.19 -0.76
CA GLY A 222 -12.03 -13.44 -0.26
C GLY A 222 -10.50 -13.45 -0.08
N TRP A 223 -9.85 -12.29 -0.12
CA TRP A 223 -8.43 -12.17 0.22
C TRP A 223 -8.26 -12.08 1.74
N ASP A 224 -7.22 -12.72 2.26
CA ASP A 224 -6.89 -12.74 3.68
C ASP A 224 -5.63 -11.93 3.93
N ILE A 225 -5.74 -10.88 4.72
CA ILE A 225 -4.61 -10.03 5.06
C ILE A 225 -3.88 -10.62 6.27
N TYR A 226 -2.56 -10.71 6.18
CA TYR A 226 -1.67 -11.15 7.24
C TYR A 226 -0.59 -10.11 7.50
N HIS A 227 -0.42 -9.77 8.76
CA HIS A 227 0.71 -9.01 9.26
C HIS A 227 1.87 -9.97 9.54
N PRO A 228 3.02 -9.84 8.84
CA PRO A 228 4.13 -10.77 8.98
C PRO A 228 4.87 -10.56 10.30
N LEU A 229 5.60 -11.58 10.73
CA LEU A 229 6.62 -11.44 11.78
C LEU A 229 7.88 -10.73 11.27
N TYR A 230 8.13 -10.82 9.96
CA TYR A 230 9.34 -10.29 9.34
C TYR A 230 9.03 -9.51 8.05
N THR A 231 9.46 -8.25 8.02
CA THR A 231 9.32 -7.36 6.86
C THR A 231 10.71 -7.06 6.31
N PRO A 232 11.08 -7.59 5.12
CA PRO A 232 12.43 -7.43 4.55
C PRO A 232 12.62 -6.09 3.81
N LEU A 233 11.88 -5.05 4.22
CA LEU A 233 11.93 -3.73 3.62
C LEU A 233 11.53 -2.64 4.63
N TYR A 234 11.99 -1.42 4.37
CA TYR A 234 11.92 -0.29 5.27
C TYR A 234 11.47 0.95 4.52
N HIS A 235 10.87 1.90 5.24
CA HIS A 235 10.33 3.13 4.69
C HIS A 235 11.04 4.35 5.29
N LEU A 236 11.36 5.34 4.44
CA LEU A 236 11.91 6.61 4.88
C LEU A 236 10.78 7.51 5.38
N TYR A 237 10.51 7.46 6.68
CA TYR A 237 9.51 8.34 7.28
C TYR A 237 10.02 9.77 7.34
N LYS A 238 9.17 10.74 6.99
CA LYS A 238 9.50 12.15 7.12
C LYS A 238 9.80 12.49 8.58
N THR A 239 10.87 13.23 8.81
CA THR A 239 11.17 13.80 10.12
C THR A 239 10.04 14.73 10.53
N GLU A 240 9.61 14.60 11.78
CA GLU A 240 8.58 15.46 12.37
C GLU A 240 8.94 16.94 12.19
N GLY A 241 7.96 17.76 11.82
CA GLY A 241 8.14 19.19 11.56
C GLY A 241 8.66 19.55 10.16
N THR A 242 8.95 18.58 9.29
CA THR A 242 9.32 18.87 7.88
C THR A 242 8.11 19.49 7.15
N PRO A 243 8.23 20.69 6.56
CA PRO A 243 7.12 21.33 5.86
C PRO A 243 6.62 20.51 4.67
N TYR A 244 5.30 20.43 4.51
CA TYR A 244 4.66 19.74 3.40
C TYR A 244 4.62 20.60 2.12
N ALA A 245 5.47 21.62 1.99
CA ALA A 245 5.37 22.69 0.98
C ALA A 245 5.34 22.21 -0.49
N THR A 246 5.89 21.04 -0.79
CA THR A 246 5.91 20.48 -2.16
C THR A 246 4.75 19.56 -2.47
N HIS A 247 3.87 19.20 -1.52
CA HIS A 247 2.75 18.30 -1.83
C HIS A 247 1.74 19.01 -2.72
N HIS A 248 1.09 18.22 -3.58
CA HIS A 248 0.14 18.72 -4.56
C HIS A 248 -1.09 19.42 -3.95
N TRP A 249 -1.35 19.26 -2.65
CA TRP A 249 -2.44 19.92 -1.92
C TRP A 249 -2.02 21.20 -1.16
N HIS A 250 -0.81 21.72 -1.37
CA HIS A 250 -0.35 22.93 -0.68
C HIS A 250 -0.08 24.11 -1.63
N GLY A 251 -0.50 25.30 -1.17
CA GLY A 251 -0.08 26.60 -1.71
C GLY A 251 -0.40 26.79 -3.19
N GLU A 252 0.58 27.34 -3.91
CA GLU A 252 0.46 27.67 -5.33
C GLU A 252 0.33 26.43 -6.22
N THR A 253 0.88 25.29 -5.80
CA THR A 253 0.75 24.02 -6.53
C THR A 253 -0.72 23.64 -6.65
N ASP A 254 -1.49 23.69 -5.56
CA ASP A 254 -2.92 23.33 -5.61
C ASP A 254 -3.75 24.33 -6.42
N ALA A 255 -3.41 25.63 -6.34
CA ALA A 255 -4.11 26.70 -7.05
C ALA A 255 -3.97 26.61 -8.58
N ARG A 256 -2.89 26.00 -9.09
CA ARG A 256 -2.63 25.84 -10.53
C ARG A 256 -3.23 24.56 -11.12
N ARG A 257 -3.80 23.67 -10.31
CA ARG A 257 -4.37 22.38 -10.76
C ARG A 257 -5.77 22.58 -11.31
N ALA A 258 -6.13 21.76 -12.31
CA ALA A 258 -7.50 21.71 -12.84
C ALA A 258 -8.52 21.26 -11.78
N PHE A 259 -8.12 20.36 -10.88
CA PHE A 259 -8.93 19.92 -9.74
C PHE A 259 -8.20 20.23 -8.43
N GLN A 260 -8.81 21.09 -7.62
CA GLN A 260 -8.27 21.45 -6.31
C GLN A 260 -8.36 20.28 -5.33
N SER A 261 -7.45 20.26 -4.37
CA SER A 261 -7.38 19.25 -3.30
C SER A 261 -8.66 19.16 -2.47
N THR A 262 -9.35 20.29 -2.26
CA THR A 262 -10.63 20.36 -1.54
C THR A 262 -11.71 19.55 -2.25
N TYR A 263 -11.88 19.75 -3.56
CA TYR A 263 -12.80 18.99 -4.40
C TYR A 263 -12.46 17.49 -4.40
N LEU A 264 -11.18 17.14 -4.60
CA LEU A 264 -10.74 15.74 -4.65
C LEU A 264 -10.93 15.04 -3.30
N THR A 265 -10.67 15.74 -2.20
CA THR A 265 -10.89 15.23 -0.83
C THR A 265 -12.37 14.97 -0.58
N GLU A 266 -13.24 15.92 -0.93
CA GLU A 266 -14.68 15.76 -0.70
C GLU A 266 -15.27 14.64 -1.57
N ARG A 267 -14.86 14.54 -2.85
CA ARG A 267 -15.21 13.41 -3.73
C ARG A 267 -14.77 12.07 -3.12
N ALA A 268 -13.55 11.99 -2.61
CA ALA A 268 -13.01 10.77 -2.01
C ALA A 268 -13.78 10.38 -0.74
N LYS A 269 -14.12 11.36 0.13
CA LYS A 269 -14.93 11.13 1.32
C LYS A 269 -16.31 10.59 0.98
N GLN A 270 -17.04 11.25 0.07
CA GLN A 270 -18.37 10.80 -0.37
C GLN A 270 -18.32 9.39 -0.95
N ARG A 271 -17.28 9.09 -1.73
CA ARG A 271 -17.07 7.78 -2.31
C ARG A 271 -16.80 6.70 -1.26
N LEU A 272 -15.94 6.99 -0.28
CA LEU A 272 -15.63 6.07 0.80
C LEU A 272 -16.86 5.82 1.68
N ASN A 273 -17.64 6.87 1.99
CA ASN A 273 -18.91 6.75 2.72
C ASN A 273 -19.89 5.86 1.95
N ARG A 274 -20.06 6.07 0.65
CA ARG A 274 -20.93 5.21 -0.17
C ARG A 274 -20.46 3.75 -0.19
N LEU A 275 -19.15 3.51 -0.24
CA LEU A 275 -18.56 2.16 -0.20
C LEU A 275 -18.77 1.47 1.16
N LEU A 276 -18.48 2.15 2.27
CA LEU A 276 -18.37 1.51 3.59
C LEU A 276 -19.64 1.64 4.44
N MET A 277 -20.38 2.75 4.28
CA MET A 277 -21.61 3.04 5.03
C MET A 277 -22.87 2.95 4.16
N GLY A 278 -22.73 3.04 2.85
CA GLY A 278 -23.83 3.04 1.88
C GLY A 278 -24.10 1.69 1.21
N ASP A 279 -24.27 1.72 -0.11
CA ASP A 279 -24.66 0.59 -0.94
C ASP A 279 -23.49 -0.34 -1.34
N GLY A 280 -22.25 0.01 -1.01
CA GLY A 280 -21.09 -0.77 -1.38
C GLY A 280 -20.67 -0.65 -2.85
N LEU A 281 -21.19 0.34 -3.59
CA LEU A 281 -20.94 0.57 -5.01
C LEU A 281 -21.20 -0.69 -5.88
N PRO A 282 -22.43 -1.24 -5.88
CA PRO A 282 -22.73 -2.50 -6.56
C PRO A 282 -22.47 -2.39 -8.08
N GLY A 283 -21.95 -3.46 -8.67
CA GLY A 283 -21.61 -3.53 -10.10
C GLY A 283 -20.36 -2.74 -10.52
N SER A 284 -19.73 -2.00 -9.60
CA SER A 284 -18.46 -1.32 -9.84
C SER A 284 -17.28 -2.27 -9.63
N ALA A 285 -16.25 -2.19 -10.47
CA ALA A 285 -14.94 -2.83 -10.20
C ALA A 285 -14.33 -2.36 -8.86
N PHE A 286 -14.76 -1.18 -8.39
CA PHE A 286 -14.34 -0.57 -7.13
C PHE A 286 -15.31 -0.79 -5.96
N GLY A 287 -16.35 -1.60 -6.15
CA GLY A 287 -17.31 -1.93 -5.08
C GLY A 287 -16.85 -3.04 -4.16
N LEU A 288 -17.68 -3.38 -3.19
CA LEU A 288 -17.51 -4.55 -2.33
C LEU A 288 -17.62 -5.85 -3.13
N GLY A 289 -16.88 -6.87 -2.71
CA GLY A 289 -17.05 -8.23 -3.21
C GLY A 289 -18.23 -8.95 -2.55
N THR A 290 -18.48 -10.18 -3.00
CA THR A 290 -19.58 -11.03 -2.51
C THR A 290 -19.12 -12.28 -1.77
N ALA A 291 -17.81 -12.53 -1.68
CA ALA A 291 -17.26 -13.70 -1.01
C ALA A 291 -17.42 -13.64 0.51
N ARG A 292 -17.40 -12.43 1.10
CA ARG A 292 -17.59 -12.18 2.53
C ARG A 292 -18.39 -10.91 2.75
N THR A 293 -19.12 -10.85 3.85
CA THR A 293 -20.01 -9.74 4.20
C THR A 293 -19.33 -8.68 5.06
N MET A 294 -19.90 -7.48 5.12
CA MET A 294 -19.47 -6.45 6.07
C MET A 294 -19.67 -6.86 7.54
N GLU A 295 -20.59 -7.77 7.82
CA GLU A 295 -20.77 -8.32 9.18
C GLU A 295 -19.58 -9.17 9.58
N GLN A 296 -19.08 -10.03 8.68
CA GLN A 296 -17.85 -10.79 8.91
C GLN A 296 -16.62 -9.87 9.02
N TYR A 297 -16.60 -8.76 8.27
CA TYR A 297 -15.54 -7.76 8.44
C TYR A 297 -15.62 -7.07 9.82
N ARG A 298 -16.82 -6.79 10.32
CA ARG A 298 -17.04 -6.25 11.67
C ARG A 298 -16.54 -7.24 12.73
N GLU A 299 -16.81 -8.52 12.59
CA GLU A 299 -16.31 -9.58 13.50
C GLU A 299 -14.78 -9.64 13.52
N LEU A 300 -14.13 -9.52 12.35
CA LEU A 300 -12.67 -9.51 12.23
C LEU A 300 -12.03 -8.24 12.79
N SER A 301 -12.58 -7.07 12.44
CA SER A 301 -11.94 -5.76 12.64
C SER A 301 -12.41 -5.03 13.88
N GLY A 302 -13.59 -5.36 14.41
CA GLY A 302 -14.29 -4.58 15.40
C GLY A 302 -14.92 -3.28 14.87
N ILE A 303 -14.86 -3.02 13.56
CA ILE A 303 -15.38 -1.80 12.93
C ILE A 303 -16.78 -2.07 12.36
N ASP A 304 -17.80 -1.42 12.91
CA ASP A 304 -19.15 -1.39 12.33
C ASP A 304 -19.37 -0.05 11.64
N TYR A 305 -19.12 0.00 10.33
CA TYR A 305 -19.31 1.23 9.55
C TYR A 305 -20.76 1.72 9.54
N ARG A 306 -21.75 0.82 9.55
CA ARG A 306 -23.17 1.20 9.51
C ARG A 306 -23.64 1.78 10.84
N ARG A 307 -23.21 1.18 11.95
CA ARG A 307 -23.54 1.65 13.31
C ARG A 307 -22.55 2.70 13.83
N GLN A 308 -21.48 2.97 13.10
CA GLN A 308 -20.44 3.94 13.44
C GLN A 308 -19.76 3.63 14.77
N THR A 309 -19.58 2.34 15.07
CA THR A 309 -18.92 1.88 16.30
C THR A 309 -17.60 1.19 15.99
N ILE A 310 -16.66 1.32 16.93
CA ILE A 310 -15.40 0.59 16.93
C ILE A 310 -15.29 -0.10 18.29
N THR A 311 -15.06 -1.39 18.27
CA THR A 311 -14.78 -2.21 19.46
C THR A 311 -13.43 -2.89 19.29
N ASP A 312 -12.73 -3.21 20.38
CA ASP A 312 -11.55 -4.06 20.30
C ASP A 312 -11.97 -5.54 20.21
N PRO A 313 -11.75 -6.24 19.09
CA PRO A 313 -12.11 -7.65 18.99
C PRO A 313 -11.21 -8.56 19.83
N TRP A 314 -10.12 -8.05 20.41
CA TRP A 314 -9.12 -8.82 21.18
C TRP A 314 -9.20 -8.59 22.68
N GLY A 315 -10.20 -7.86 23.19
CA GLY A 315 -10.46 -7.73 24.62
C GLY A 315 -9.29 -7.15 25.43
N GLY A 316 -8.52 -6.23 24.85
CA GLY A 316 -7.38 -5.59 25.47
C GLY A 316 -6.07 -6.39 25.40
N GLN A 317 -6.00 -7.48 24.63
CA GLN A 317 -4.76 -8.24 24.44
C GLN A 317 -3.71 -7.53 23.56
N LEU A 318 -4.12 -6.46 22.88
CA LEU A 318 -3.26 -5.60 22.08
C LEU A 318 -3.01 -4.31 22.89
N ILE A 319 -2.09 -4.39 23.85
CA ILE A 319 -1.56 -3.23 24.61
C ILE A 319 -0.20 -2.84 24.05
#